data_AF-A0AA35LG13-F1
#
_entry.id   AF-A0AA35LG13-F1
#
_cell.length_a   1.000
_cell.length_b   1.000
_cell.length_c   1.000
_cell.angle_alpha   90.00
_cell.angle_beta   90.00
_cell.angle_gamma   90.00
#
_symmetry.space_group_name_H-M   'P 1'
#
loop_
_entity.id
_entity.type
_entity.pdbx_description
1 polymer ?
#
loop_
_entity_poly.entity_id
_entity_poly.type
_entity_poly.pdbx_seq_one_letter_code
_entity_poly.pdbx_strand_id
1 'polypeptide(L)'
;MERVLEWSILVRFHEKNNGEGMEWSILVRIHEKNNGEGMEWSILVRIHEKNNGEGMEWSILVRIHEKNNGEGMEWSILGLPAIQPRLVAVSKTKPAEMVIEAYNHGQRSFGENYVQELLEKASDSKILSSCPEIKWHFIGHLQKNNVNKLIAVPNLFMLETVDSLKLADRVNGSWQKKGSLEKLKIMVQVNTSGEDSKHGLPPGETVTTVAHILQKCPSLEFVGLMTIGSFGHDLSKGPNPDFQMLISLREELCDQLNLPIEKVELSMGMSTDFQHAIEVGSTNVRIGSTIFGERDYPNKPSSDKAPREIKGQLENLTVKEH
;
A
#
# COMPACT_ATOMS: atom_id res chain seq x y z
N MET A 1 8.02 -16.66 25.85
CA MET A 1 7.78 -15.24 26.14
C MET A 1 8.44 -14.49 25.00
N GLU A 2 7.64 -13.94 24.09
CA GLU A 2 8.13 -13.25 22.88
C GLU A 2 9.00 -12.08 23.35
N ARG A 3 10.30 -12.12 23.05
CA ARG A 3 11.23 -11.02 23.40
C ARG A 3 11.50 -10.25 22.14
N VAL A 4 11.11 -8.98 22.16
CA VAL A 4 11.39 -8.01 21.11
C VAL A 4 12.43 -7.05 21.64
N LEU A 5 13.54 -6.91 20.92
CA LEU A 5 14.55 -5.90 21.22
C LEU A 5 14.62 -4.95 20.02
N GLU A 6 14.47 -3.65 20.29
CA GLU A 6 14.66 -2.61 19.29
C GLU A 6 15.79 -1.69 19.76
N TRP A 7 16.77 -1.45 18.89
CA TRP A 7 17.81 -0.48 19.13
C TRP A 7 18.19 0.24 17.85
N SER A 8 18.68 1.48 17.98
CA SER A 8 19.06 2.29 16.83
C SER A 8 20.40 2.98 17.02
N ILE A 9 21.17 3.07 15.95
CA ILE A 9 22.42 3.82 15.86
C ILE A 9 22.23 4.91 14.81
N LEU A 10 22.36 6.16 15.20
CA LEU A 10 22.43 7.29 14.29
C LEU A 10 23.87 7.78 14.21
N VAL A 11 24.50 7.63 13.05
CA VAL A 11 25.83 8.18 12.76
C VAL A 11 25.66 9.40 11.88
N ARG A 12 26.21 10.55 12.29
CA ARG A 12 26.24 11.77 11.48
C ARG A 12 27.65 12.07 11.05
N PHE A 13 27.80 12.45 9.79
CA PHE A 13 29.05 12.80 9.17
C PHE A 13 28.91 14.21 8.57
N HIS A 14 29.95 15.01 8.76
CA HIS A 14 30.04 16.35 8.19
C HIS A 14 31.34 16.46 7.40
N GLU A 15 31.24 16.68 6.11
CA GLU A 15 32.38 16.99 5.25
C GLU A 15 32.31 18.46 4.84
N LYS A 16 33.39 19.21 5.09
CA LYS A 16 33.54 20.59 4.64
C LYS A 16 34.61 20.62 3.56
N ASN A 17 34.21 20.90 2.32
CA ASN A 17 35.14 21.16 1.22
C ASN A 17 34.85 22.54 0.62
N ASN A 18 35.83 23.46 0.70
CA ASN A 18 35.84 24.74 -0.01
C ASN A 18 34.53 25.56 0.03
N GLY A 19 33.86 25.62 1.18
CA GLY A 19 32.64 26.42 1.38
C GLY A 19 31.32 25.69 1.10
N GLU A 20 31.38 24.46 0.59
CA GLU A 20 30.23 23.55 0.48
C GLU A 20 30.27 22.53 1.63
N GLY A 21 29.13 22.38 2.30
CA GLY A 21 28.97 21.47 3.43
C GLY A 21 28.12 20.28 3.01
N MET A 22 28.71 19.10 2.94
CA MET A 22 27.99 17.85 2.74
C MET A 22 27.67 17.25 4.10
N GLU A 23 26.38 17.06 4.38
CA GLU A 23 25.92 16.39 5.59
C GLU A 23 25.30 15.05 5.21
N TRP A 24 25.76 13.99 5.86
CA TRP A 24 25.25 12.65 5.65
C TRP A 24 24.98 11.99 6.99
N SER A 25 23.83 11.31 7.10
CA SER A 25 23.48 10.56 8.30
C SER A 25 23.02 9.15 7.95
N ILE A 26 23.51 8.18 8.72
CA ILE A 26 23.12 6.79 8.62
C ILE A 26 22.36 6.42 9.89
N LEU A 27 21.07 6.09 9.76
CA LEU A 27 20.27 5.53 10.83
C LEU A 27 20.15 4.04 10.62
N VAL A 28 20.77 3.24 11.48
CA VAL A 28 20.58 1.79 11.55
C VAL A 28 19.59 1.49 12.66
N ARG A 29 18.42 0.92 12.36
CA ARG A 29 17.52 0.33 13.37
C ARG A 29 17.59 -1.17 13.27
N ILE A 30 17.81 -1.85 14.38
CA ILE A 30 17.80 -3.30 14.45
C ILE A 30 16.62 -3.69 15.33
N HIS A 31 15.76 -4.54 14.77
CA HIS A 31 14.63 -5.14 15.45
C HIS A 31 14.85 -6.64 15.51
N GLU A 32 14.92 -7.20 16.71
CA GLU A 32 15.16 -8.62 16.96
C GLU A 32 13.88 -9.25 17.49
N LYS A 33 13.48 -10.36 16.89
CA LYS A 33 12.29 -11.11 17.28
C LYS A 33 12.60 -12.60 17.37
N ASN A 34 12.32 -13.22 18.52
CA ASN A 34 12.31 -14.68 18.64
C ASN A 34 10.90 -15.22 18.37
N ASN A 35 10.73 -16.02 17.33
CA ASN A 35 9.43 -16.56 16.89
C ASN A 35 9.18 -18.01 17.33
N GLY A 36 10.07 -18.60 18.14
CA GLY A 36 9.97 -19.99 18.62
C GLY A 36 10.60 -21.03 17.69
N GLU A 37 10.85 -20.71 16.42
CA GLU A 37 11.58 -21.55 15.45
C GLU A 37 13.00 -21.04 15.16
N GLY A 38 13.32 -19.81 15.58
CA GLY A 38 14.61 -19.16 15.42
C GLY A 38 14.57 -17.67 15.79
N MET A 39 15.64 -16.96 15.44
CA MET A 39 15.71 -15.51 15.57
C MET A 39 15.48 -14.84 14.20
N GLU A 40 14.71 -13.75 14.21
CA GLU A 40 14.52 -12.88 13.06
C GLU A 40 15.09 -11.50 13.40
N TRP A 41 15.97 -10.98 12.55
CA TRP A 41 16.48 -9.61 12.64
C TRP A 41 15.98 -8.80 11.45
N SER A 42 15.47 -7.61 11.71
CA SER A 42 15.20 -6.59 10.70
C SER A 42 16.14 -5.40 10.93
N ILE A 43 17.00 -5.12 9.96
CA ILE A 43 17.99 -4.04 10.00
C ILE A 43 17.57 -2.97 9.00
N LEU A 44 17.04 -1.85 9.46
CA LEU A 44 16.74 -0.69 8.63
C LEU A 44 17.93 0.26 8.61
N VAL A 45 18.60 0.39 7.48
CA VAL A 45 19.61 1.41 7.22
C VAL A 45 18.97 2.53 6.42
N ARG A 46 18.76 3.70 7.00
CA ARG A 46 18.41 4.92 6.26
C ARG A 46 19.65 5.76 6.06
N ILE A 47 19.91 6.17 4.83
CA ILE A 47 20.96 7.13 4.49
C ILE A 47 20.29 8.40 4.02
N HIS A 48 20.61 9.49 4.69
CA HIS A 48 20.18 10.83 4.31
C HIS A 48 21.41 11.62 3.89
N GLU A 49 21.40 12.10 2.65
CA GLU A 49 22.46 12.92 2.07
C GLU A 49 21.89 14.30 1.77
N LYS A 50 22.53 15.35 2.28
CA LYS A 50 22.13 16.73 2.05
C LYS A 50 23.29 17.50 1.45
N ASN A 51 23.07 18.03 0.25
CA ASN A 51 24.02 18.90 -0.43
C ASN A 51 23.34 20.23 -0.80
N ASN A 52 23.81 21.34 -0.22
CA ASN A 52 23.37 22.71 -0.56
C ASN A 52 21.85 22.94 -0.64
N GLY A 53 21.05 22.20 0.14
CA GLY A 53 19.59 22.38 0.22
C GLY A 53 18.77 21.36 -0.58
N GLU A 54 19.39 20.60 -1.48
CA GLU A 54 18.80 19.42 -2.10
C GLU A 54 19.20 18.18 -1.29
N GLY A 55 18.19 17.37 -0.95
CA GLY A 55 18.38 16.17 -0.13
C GLY A 55 17.95 14.93 -0.89
N MET A 56 18.80 13.90 -0.88
CA MET A 56 18.41 12.55 -1.29
C MET A 56 18.31 11.69 -0.03
N GLU A 57 17.14 11.08 0.17
CA GLU A 57 16.94 10.06 1.20
C GLU A 57 16.71 8.72 0.52
N TRP A 58 17.46 7.72 0.95
CA TRP A 58 17.22 6.34 0.53
C TRP A 58 17.41 5.40 1.71
N SER A 59 16.69 4.27 1.70
CA SER A 59 16.74 3.31 2.78
C SER A 59 16.94 1.90 2.25
N ILE A 60 17.83 1.15 2.88
CA ILE A 60 17.98 -0.28 2.73
C ILE A 60 17.44 -0.91 4.00
N LEU A 61 16.34 -1.65 3.90
CA LEU A 61 15.98 -2.60 4.95
C LEU A 61 16.66 -3.93 4.58
N VAL A 62 17.22 -4.63 5.55
CA VAL A 62 17.77 -5.98 5.41
C VAL A 62 17.08 -6.85 6.43
N ARG A 63 16.45 -7.94 5.99
CA ARG A 63 15.99 -8.98 6.93
C ARG A 63 16.97 -10.13 6.94
N ILE A 64 17.33 -10.57 8.14
CA ILE A 64 18.15 -11.76 8.37
C ILE A 64 17.27 -12.74 9.14
N HIS A 65 17.10 -13.93 8.57
CA HIS A 65 16.40 -15.02 9.23
C HIS A 65 17.43 -16.06 9.64
N GLU A 66 17.44 -16.42 10.93
CA GLU A 66 18.10 -17.62 11.44
C GLU A 66 17.04 -18.69 11.62
N LYS A 67 17.20 -19.81 10.92
CA LYS A 67 16.36 -20.99 11.11
C LYS A 67 17.23 -22.18 11.52
N ASN A 68 16.78 -22.91 12.54
CA ASN A 68 17.43 -24.15 12.97
C ASN A 68 16.74 -25.33 12.31
N ASN A 69 17.37 -25.91 11.29
CA ASN A 69 16.72 -26.91 10.44
C ASN A 69 16.99 -28.36 10.89
N GLY A 70 17.56 -28.56 12.09
CA GLY A 70 17.97 -29.88 12.58
C GLY A 70 19.29 -30.41 12.00
N GLU A 71 19.80 -29.82 10.91
CA GLU A 71 21.09 -30.16 10.27
C GLU A 71 22.15 -29.06 10.41
N GLY A 72 21.80 -27.91 10.99
CA GLY A 72 22.68 -26.75 11.15
C GLY A 72 21.91 -25.42 11.19
N MET A 73 22.65 -24.31 11.33
CA MET A 73 22.11 -22.96 11.23
C MET A 73 22.08 -22.52 9.76
N GLU A 74 20.92 -22.08 9.27
CA GLU A 74 20.77 -21.46 7.95
C GLU A 74 20.52 -19.95 8.10
N TRP A 75 21.24 -19.16 7.31
CA TRP A 75 21.14 -17.71 7.27
C TRP A 75 20.69 -17.27 5.89
N SER A 76 19.65 -16.43 5.80
CA SER A 76 19.25 -15.78 4.55
C SER A 76 19.20 -14.27 4.71
N ILE A 77 19.69 -13.56 3.70
CA ILE A 77 19.60 -12.10 3.58
C ILE A 77 18.46 -11.80 2.61
N LEU A 78 17.35 -11.28 3.12
CA LEU A 78 16.33 -10.66 2.29
C LEU A 78 16.70 -9.18 2.10
N GLY A 79 17.09 -8.84 0.88
CA GLY A 79 17.14 -7.44 0.46
C GLY A 79 15.72 -6.92 0.32
N LEU A 80 15.41 -5.79 0.96
CA LEU A 80 14.12 -5.14 0.74
C LEU A 80 14.11 -4.28 -0.50
N PRO A 81 12.92 -4.05 -1.09
CA PRO A 81 12.80 -3.27 -2.31
C PRO A 81 13.47 -1.91 -2.14
N ALA A 82 14.19 -1.47 -3.19
CA ALA A 82 14.85 -0.18 -3.24
C ALA A 82 13.89 1.02 -3.09
N ILE A 83 12.58 0.77 -3.21
CA ILE A 83 11.50 1.75 -3.10
C ILE A 83 10.70 1.42 -1.84
N GLN A 84 10.55 2.42 -0.96
CA GLN A 84 9.67 2.30 0.20
C GLN A 84 8.22 2.06 -0.26
N PRO A 85 7.56 0.98 0.17
CA PRO A 85 6.18 0.71 -0.23
C PRO A 85 5.24 1.74 0.36
N ARG A 86 4.26 2.18 -0.45
CA ARG A 86 3.15 3.03 -0.04
C ARG A 86 2.15 2.22 0.77
N LEU A 87 1.86 2.68 1.98
CA LEU A 87 0.73 2.18 2.76
C LEU A 87 -0.56 2.86 2.29
N VAL A 88 -1.49 2.08 1.74
CA VAL A 88 -2.85 2.52 1.43
C VAL A 88 -3.77 2.06 2.57
N ALA A 89 -4.16 2.99 3.45
CA ALA A 89 -5.01 2.70 4.59
C ALA A 89 -6.47 2.51 4.12
N VAL A 90 -6.98 1.29 4.19
CA VAL A 90 -8.30 0.93 3.67
C VAL A 90 -9.38 1.25 4.69
N SER A 91 -10.04 2.39 4.51
CA SER A 91 -11.03 2.96 5.42
C SER A 91 -12.48 2.61 5.08
N LYS A 92 -12.73 1.73 4.10
CA LYS A 92 -14.08 1.29 3.76
C LYS A 92 -14.86 0.83 4.99
N THR A 93 -16.14 1.18 5.05
CA THR A 93 -17.06 0.96 6.19
C THR A 93 -16.68 1.67 7.49
N LYS A 94 -15.62 2.49 7.52
CA LYS A 94 -15.18 3.23 8.71
C LYS A 94 -15.68 4.68 8.69
N PRO A 95 -16.02 5.28 9.85
CA PRO A 95 -16.48 6.66 9.93
C PRO A 95 -15.38 7.66 9.55
N ALA A 96 -15.78 8.87 9.18
CA ALA A 96 -14.85 9.95 8.80
C ALA A 96 -13.88 10.31 9.93
N GLU A 97 -14.32 10.19 11.19
CA GLU A 97 -13.50 10.45 12.37
C GLU A 97 -12.23 9.58 12.41
N MET A 98 -12.33 8.29 12.04
CA MET A 98 -11.16 7.40 11.97
C MET A 98 -10.19 7.77 10.85
N VAL A 99 -10.71 8.30 9.73
CA VAL A 99 -9.87 8.82 8.64
C VAL A 99 -9.09 10.04 9.11
N ILE A 100 -9.76 10.98 9.79
CA ILE A 100 -9.14 12.19 10.35
C ILE A 100 -8.09 11.81 11.40
N GLU A 101 -8.38 10.86 12.28
CA GLU A 101 -7.44 10.36 13.28
C GLU A 101 -6.18 9.77 12.63
N ALA A 102 -6.34 8.86 11.66
CA ALA A 102 -5.22 8.30 10.92
C ALA A 102 -4.42 9.39 10.17
N TYR A 103 -5.11 10.37 9.59
CA TYR A 103 -4.47 11.50 8.90
C TYR A 103 -3.60 12.33 9.84
N ASN A 104 -4.09 12.60 11.05
CA ASN A 104 -3.34 13.32 12.10
C ASN A 104 -2.10 12.56 12.57
N HIS A 105 -2.06 11.24 12.39
CA HIS A 105 -0.88 10.40 12.63
C HIS A 105 0.06 10.28 11.41
N GLY A 106 -0.14 11.10 10.37
CA GLY A 106 0.75 11.17 9.21
C GLY A 106 0.30 10.34 8.01
N GLN A 107 -0.80 9.59 8.11
CA GLN A 107 -1.34 8.86 6.96
C GLN A 107 -1.85 9.85 5.91
N ARG A 108 -1.58 9.57 4.62
CA ARG A 108 -2.04 10.41 3.50
C ARG A 108 -2.81 9.63 2.44
N SER A 109 -2.43 8.39 2.17
CA SER A 109 -3.09 7.54 1.17
C SER A 109 -4.20 6.70 1.80
N PHE A 110 -5.43 6.89 1.34
CA PHE A 110 -6.60 6.16 1.84
C PHE A 110 -7.30 5.41 0.71
N GLY A 111 -7.69 4.17 0.97
CA GLY A 111 -8.34 3.28 0.01
C GLY A 111 -9.82 3.10 0.31
N GLU A 112 -10.67 3.34 -0.69
CA GLU A 112 -12.11 3.10 -0.63
C GLU A 112 -12.60 2.14 -1.70
N ASN A 113 -13.58 1.31 -1.35
CA ASN A 113 -14.15 0.29 -2.25
C ASN A 113 -15.44 0.74 -2.94
N TYR A 114 -16.17 1.67 -2.34
CA TYR A 114 -17.51 2.04 -2.80
C TYR A 114 -17.53 3.51 -3.23
N VAL A 115 -17.92 3.77 -4.47
CA VAL A 115 -17.87 5.15 -5.04
C VAL A 115 -18.73 6.13 -4.24
N GLN A 116 -19.89 5.68 -3.77
CA GLN A 116 -20.79 6.52 -2.98
C GLN A 116 -20.18 6.88 -1.62
N GLU A 117 -19.63 5.90 -0.90
CA GLU A 117 -18.95 6.11 0.38
C GLU A 117 -17.73 7.02 0.22
N LEU A 118 -16.92 6.80 -0.81
CA LEU A 118 -15.78 7.65 -1.12
C LEU A 118 -16.21 9.10 -1.39
N LEU A 119 -17.26 9.31 -2.19
CA LEU A 119 -17.76 10.64 -2.50
C LEU A 119 -18.30 11.34 -1.24
N GLU A 120 -19.03 10.62 -0.39
CA GLU A 120 -19.55 11.14 0.88
C GLU A 120 -18.42 11.57 1.81
N LYS A 121 -17.40 10.71 2.03
CA LYS A 121 -16.23 11.05 2.84
C LYS A 121 -15.42 12.20 2.26
N ALA A 122 -15.12 12.15 0.97
CA ALA A 122 -14.30 13.18 0.33
C ALA A 122 -15.01 14.53 0.23
N SER A 123 -16.35 14.55 0.30
CA SER A 123 -17.15 15.78 0.32
C SER A 123 -17.53 16.23 1.75
N ASP A 124 -17.17 15.46 2.78
CA ASP A 124 -17.43 15.80 4.17
C ASP A 124 -16.63 17.06 4.55
N SER A 125 -17.31 18.06 5.10
CA SER A 125 -16.71 19.34 5.47
C SER A 125 -15.54 19.22 6.48
N LYS A 126 -15.57 18.24 7.38
CA LYS A 126 -14.50 17.98 8.34
C LYS A 126 -13.28 17.38 7.64
N ILE A 127 -13.49 16.44 6.72
CA ILE A 127 -12.39 15.86 5.92
C ILE A 127 -11.76 16.93 5.04
N LEU A 128 -12.57 17.71 4.32
CA LEU A 128 -12.06 18.78 3.45
C LEU A 128 -11.23 19.83 4.21
N SER A 129 -11.64 20.17 5.43
CA SER A 129 -10.92 21.17 6.25
C SER A 129 -9.72 20.59 7.01
N SER A 130 -9.84 19.38 7.54
CA SER A 130 -8.80 18.78 8.40
C SER A 130 -7.76 17.98 7.64
N CYS A 131 -8.10 17.49 6.44
CA CYS A 131 -7.27 16.57 5.64
C CYS A 131 -6.96 17.12 4.24
N PRO A 132 -6.39 18.34 4.09
CA PRO A 132 -6.22 18.98 2.78
C PRO A 132 -5.31 18.21 1.81
N GLU A 133 -4.37 17.42 2.33
CA GLU A 133 -3.40 16.64 1.53
C GLU A 133 -3.80 15.17 1.35
N ILE A 134 -5.04 14.81 1.69
CA ILE A 134 -5.51 13.43 1.57
C ILE A 134 -5.41 12.96 0.12
N LYS A 135 -4.98 11.72 -0.08
CA LYS A 135 -4.86 11.07 -1.39
C LYS A 135 -5.81 9.90 -1.43
N TRP A 136 -6.93 10.06 -2.13
CA TRP A 136 -7.91 8.99 -2.26
C TRP A 136 -7.53 8.02 -3.38
N HIS A 137 -7.44 6.75 -3.02
CA HIS A 137 -7.29 5.62 -3.92
C HIS A 137 -8.64 4.90 -4.02
N PHE A 138 -9.15 4.75 -5.24
CA PHE A 138 -10.30 3.88 -5.48
C PHE A 138 -9.80 2.47 -5.81
N ILE A 139 -10.11 1.52 -4.92
CA ILE A 139 -9.60 0.14 -4.96
C ILE A 139 -10.73 -0.90 -5.03
N GLY A 140 -11.97 -0.46 -5.27
CA GLY A 140 -13.11 -1.33 -5.53
C GLY A 140 -13.41 -1.48 -7.02
N HIS A 141 -14.28 -2.42 -7.39
CA HIS A 141 -14.68 -2.58 -8.79
C HIS A 141 -15.46 -1.35 -9.29
N LEU A 142 -14.96 -0.71 -10.36
CA LEU A 142 -15.58 0.49 -10.92
C LEU A 142 -16.62 0.14 -11.99
N GLN A 143 -17.88 0.15 -11.59
CA GLN A 143 -18.97 0.05 -12.54
C GLN A 143 -19.01 1.27 -13.47
N LYS A 144 -19.27 1.05 -14.77
CA LYS A 144 -19.34 2.11 -15.79
C LYS A 144 -20.22 3.29 -15.38
N ASN A 145 -21.39 3.02 -14.80
CA ASN A 145 -22.34 4.09 -14.40
C ASN A 145 -21.82 4.98 -13.27
N ASN A 146 -20.84 4.50 -12.49
CA ASN A 146 -20.27 5.25 -11.37
C ASN A 146 -19.01 6.04 -11.76
N VAL A 147 -18.52 5.95 -13.00
CA VAL A 147 -17.31 6.67 -13.45
C VAL A 147 -17.44 8.18 -13.18
N ASN A 148 -18.54 8.81 -13.62
CA ASN A 148 -18.70 10.27 -13.42
C ASN A 148 -18.78 10.66 -11.94
N LYS A 149 -19.38 9.82 -11.10
CA LYS A 149 -19.41 10.04 -9.65
C LYS A 149 -18.01 9.96 -9.06
N LEU A 150 -17.22 8.96 -9.45
CA LEU A 150 -15.84 8.82 -9.02
C LEU A 150 -14.99 10.01 -9.46
N ILE A 151 -15.10 10.43 -10.72
CA ILE A 151 -14.34 11.57 -11.25
C ILE A 151 -14.65 12.88 -10.50
N ALA A 152 -15.85 13.02 -9.93
CA ALA A 152 -16.24 14.18 -9.13
C ALA A 152 -15.64 14.21 -7.70
N VAL A 153 -15.02 13.11 -7.24
CA VAL A 153 -14.41 13.02 -5.90
C VAL A 153 -13.28 14.06 -5.75
N PRO A 154 -13.34 14.94 -4.73
CA PRO A 154 -12.23 15.81 -4.36
C PRO A 154 -11.00 14.99 -3.96
N ASN A 155 -9.81 15.46 -4.35
CA ASN A 155 -8.55 14.78 -4.02
C ASN A 155 -8.47 13.30 -4.42
N LEU A 156 -9.20 12.91 -5.49
CA LEU A 156 -9.00 11.61 -6.13
C LEU A 156 -7.59 11.55 -6.69
N PHE A 157 -6.75 10.71 -6.09
CA PHE A 157 -5.35 10.56 -6.44
C PHE A 157 -5.12 9.42 -7.42
N MET A 158 -5.81 8.29 -7.24
CA MET A 158 -5.55 7.09 -8.04
C MET A 158 -6.79 6.21 -8.20
N LEU A 159 -6.95 5.62 -9.38
CA LEU A 159 -7.89 4.53 -9.65
C LEU A 159 -7.11 3.24 -9.90
N GLU A 160 -7.17 2.27 -8.99
CA GLU A 160 -6.33 1.06 -9.09
C GLU A 160 -6.99 -0.11 -9.84
N THR A 161 -8.25 0.06 -10.27
CA THR A 161 -9.13 -1.04 -10.67
C THR A 161 -9.59 -0.98 -12.13
N VAL A 162 -8.76 -0.41 -13.02
CA VAL A 162 -9.07 -0.46 -14.46
C VAL A 162 -8.93 -1.90 -14.96
N ASP A 163 -10.03 -2.51 -15.39
CA ASP A 163 -10.10 -3.93 -15.75
C ASP A 163 -10.56 -4.17 -17.20
N SER A 164 -10.64 -3.13 -18.03
CA SER A 164 -11.00 -3.26 -19.45
C SER A 164 -10.68 -2.01 -20.27
N LEU A 165 -10.45 -2.20 -21.57
CA LEU A 165 -10.34 -1.11 -22.56
C LEU A 165 -11.53 -0.14 -22.49
N LYS A 166 -12.75 -0.68 -22.43
CA LYS A 166 -13.99 0.10 -22.37
C LYS A 166 -14.08 0.96 -21.10
N LEU A 167 -13.55 0.47 -19.97
CA LEU A 167 -13.49 1.25 -18.74
C LEU A 167 -12.44 2.35 -18.86
N ALA A 168 -11.24 2.03 -19.36
CA ALA A 168 -10.17 3.00 -19.60
C ALA A 168 -10.64 4.18 -20.48
N ASP A 169 -11.26 3.89 -21.63
CA ASP A 169 -11.79 4.90 -22.54
C ASP A 169 -12.82 5.82 -21.87
N ARG A 170 -13.70 5.21 -21.07
CA ARG A 170 -14.75 5.94 -20.35
C ARG A 170 -14.15 6.84 -19.26
N VAL A 171 -13.20 6.34 -18.49
CA VAL A 171 -12.51 7.12 -17.45
C VAL A 171 -11.73 8.26 -18.09
N ASN A 172 -10.98 8.00 -19.18
CA ASN A 172 -10.27 9.02 -19.94
C ASN A 172 -11.21 10.12 -20.43
N GLY A 173 -12.31 9.75 -21.10
CA GLY A 173 -13.28 10.72 -21.61
C GLY A 173 -13.97 11.53 -20.52
N SER A 174 -14.29 10.91 -19.37
CA SER A 174 -14.86 11.62 -18.22
C SER A 174 -13.85 12.55 -17.54
N TRP A 175 -12.59 12.12 -17.38
CA TRP A 175 -11.53 12.97 -16.82
C TRP A 175 -11.21 14.16 -17.71
N GLN A 176 -11.17 13.95 -19.04
CA GLN A 176 -10.98 15.02 -20.01
C GLN A 176 -12.09 16.09 -19.90
N LYS A 177 -13.35 15.66 -19.75
CA LYS A 177 -14.50 16.57 -19.58
C LYS A 177 -14.48 17.34 -18.26
N LYS A 178 -13.87 16.77 -17.21
CA LYS A 178 -13.65 17.49 -15.93
C LYS A 178 -12.70 18.68 -16.11
N GLY A 179 -11.84 18.68 -17.14
CA GLY A 179 -10.93 19.79 -17.42
C GLY A 179 -9.74 19.88 -16.47
N SER A 180 -9.37 18.78 -15.81
CA SER A 180 -8.17 18.72 -14.96
C SER A 180 -6.91 18.86 -15.82
N LEU A 181 -5.96 19.67 -15.37
CA LEU A 181 -4.64 19.78 -16.01
C LEU A 181 -3.76 18.57 -15.71
N GLU A 182 -3.93 17.96 -14.53
CA GLU A 182 -3.24 16.75 -14.13
C GLU A 182 -3.94 15.52 -14.69
N LYS A 183 -3.15 14.54 -15.12
CA LYS A 183 -3.64 13.22 -15.53
C LYS A 183 -4.09 12.42 -14.31
N LEU A 184 -5.16 11.64 -14.45
CA LEU A 184 -5.55 10.70 -13.40
C LEU A 184 -4.59 9.50 -13.42
N LYS A 185 -3.94 9.23 -12.28
CA LYS A 185 -3.15 8.01 -12.12
C LYS A 185 -4.05 6.80 -12.09
N ILE A 186 -3.70 5.80 -12.89
CA ILE A 186 -4.44 4.55 -12.97
C ILE A 186 -3.50 3.35 -12.86
N MET A 187 -3.98 2.30 -12.20
CA MET A 187 -3.41 0.96 -12.32
C MET A 187 -4.38 0.04 -13.05
N VAL A 188 -3.83 -0.98 -13.69
CA VAL A 188 -4.61 -2.04 -14.33
C VAL A 188 -4.76 -3.21 -13.37
N GLN A 189 -6.00 -3.61 -13.11
CA GLN A 189 -6.30 -4.77 -12.27
C GLN A 189 -6.20 -6.05 -13.08
N VAL A 190 -5.43 -7.01 -12.58
CA VAL A 190 -5.22 -8.33 -13.18
C VAL A 190 -5.84 -9.39 -12.27
N ASN A 191 -6.61 -10.30 -12.86
CA ASN A 191 -7.10 -11.50 -12.18
C ASN A 191 -5.99 -12.57 -12.21
N THR A 192 -5.09 -12.53 -11.23
CA THR A 192 -3.99 -13.50 -11.13
C THR A 192 -4.44 -14.86 -10.59
N SER A 193 -5.60 -14.94 -9.92
CA SER A 193 -6.05 -16.19 -9.29
C SER A 193 -6.79 -17.12 -10.25
N GLY A 194 -7.20 -16.61 -11.42
CA GLY A 194 -7.98 -17.36 -12.41
C GLY A 194 -9.41 -17.71 -11.95
N GLU A 195 -9.90 -17.09 -10.87
CA GLU A 195 -11.25 -17.35 -10.37
C GLU A 195 -12.24 -16.45 -11.12
N ASP A 196 -13.25 -17.03 -11.79
CA ASP A 196 -14.28 -16.29 -12.54
C ASP A 196 -15.07 -15.28 -11.68
N SER A 197 -15.10 -15.51 -10.36
CA SER A 197 -15.79 -14.63 -9.41
C SER A 197 -15.04 -13.32 -9.13
N LYS A 198 -13.76 -13.20 -9.54
CA LYS A 198 -12.94 -12.03 -9.29
C LYS A 198 -12.84 -11.12 -10.51
N HIS A 199 -12.81 -9.82 -10.23
CA HIS A 199 -12.59 -8.79 -11.24
C HIS A 199 -11.12 -8.70 -11.63
N GLY A 200 -10.88 -8.13 -12.80
CA GLY A 200 -9.54 -7.95 -13.37
C GLY A 200 -9.43 -8.58 -14.76
N LEU A 201 -8.46 -8.12 -15.53
CA LEU A 201 -8.12 -8.69 -16.82
C LEU A 201 -7.50 -10.08 -16.65
N PRO A 202 -7.74 -11.01 -17.58
CA PRO A 202 -6.85 -12.14 -17.75
C PRO A 202 -5.41 -11.65 -18.00
N PRO A 203 -4.38 -12.32 -17.46
CA PRO A 203 -2.98 -11.90 -17.66
C PRO A 203 -2.64 -11.61 -19.13
N GLY A 204 -3.07 -12.48 -20.06
CA GLY A 204 -2.81 -12.35 -21.50
C GLY A 204 -3.44 -11.13 -22.20
N GLU A 205 -4.38 -10.42 -21.57
CA GLU A 205 -4.99 -9.19 -22.12
C GLU A 205 -4.34 -7.91 -21.58
N THR A 206 -3.45 -8.03 -20.59
CA THR A 206 -2.93 -6.90 -19.81
C THR A 206 -2.04 -6.00 -20.66
N VAL A 207 -1.05 -6.56 -21.38
CA VAL A 207 -0.11 -5.78 -22.21
C VAL A 207 -0.86 -4.99 -23.28
N THR A 208 -1.81 -5.62 -23.97
CA THR A 208 -2.65 -4.97 -25.00
C THR A 208 -3.47 -3.82 -24.38
N THR A 209 -4.01 -4.01 -23.18
CA THR A 209 -4.80 -2.98 -22.50
C THR A 209 -3.93 -1.79 -22.08
N VAL A 210 -2.73 -2.03 -21.55
CA VAL A 210 -1.79 -0.95 -21.17
C VAL A 210 -1.28 -0.22 -22.41
N ALA A 211 -0.95 -0.92 -23.49
CA ALA A 211 -0.58 -0.29 -24.76
C ALA A 211 -1.67 0.66 -25.26
N HIS A 212 -2.94 0.24 -25.19
CA HIS A 212 -4.08 1.10 -25.54
C HIS A 212 -4.16 2.34 -24.64
N ILE A 213 -4.02 2.18 -23.31
CA ILE A 213 -4.05 3.30 -22.37
C ILE A 213 -2.97 4.33 -22.71
N LEU A 214 -1.73 3.88 -22.93
CA LEU A 214 -0.61 4.76 -23.26
C LEU A 214 -0.84 5.53 -24.57
N GLN A 215 -1.48 4.91 -25.56
CA GLN A 215 -1.66 5.49 -26.89
C GLN A 215 -2.95 6.31 -27.05
N LYS A 216 -4.02 5.94 -26.33
CA LYS A 216 -5.39 6.44 -26.58
C LYS A 216 -6.01 7.17 -25.39
N CYS A 217 -5.40 7.12 -24.21
CA CYS A 217 -5.93 7.76 -23.01
C CYS A 217 -5.03 8.92 -22.52
N PRO A 218 -4.96 10.05 -23.24
CA PRO A 218 -4.04 11.15 -22.92
C PRO A 218 -4.31 11.82 -21.57
N SER A 219 -5.52 11.66 -21.01
CA SER A 219 -5.91 12.24 -19.71
C SER A 219 -5.60 11.30 -18.54
N LEU A 220 -5.05 10.10 -18.82
CA LEU A 220 -4.66 9.11 -17.82
C LEU A 220 -3.15 8.93 -17.80
N GLU A 221 -2.63 8.63 -16.61
CA GLU A 221 -1.25 8.24 -16.38
C GLU A 221 -1.26 6.79 -15.90
N PHE A 222 -0.79 5.87 -16.73
CA PHE A 222 -0.55 4.50 -16.29
C PHE A 222 0.63 4.49 -15.33
N VAL A 223 0.41 3.99 -14.10
CA VAL A 223 1.44 3.94 -13.07
C VAL A 223 1.79 2.53 -12.59
N GLY A 224 0.98 1.52 -12.92
CA GLY A 224 1.23 0.18 -12.37
C GLY A 224 0.16 -0.86 -12.60
N LEU A 225 0.40 -2.04 -12.01
CA LEU A 225 -0.50 -3.18 -11.99
C LEU A 225 -1.04 -3.42 -10.57
N MET A 226 -2.23 -3.98 -10.48
CA MET A 226 -2.88 -4.33 -9.21
C MET A 226 -3.42 -5.76 -9.27
N THR A 227 -3.25 -6.52 -8.18
CA THR A 227 -4.01 -7.76 -7.98
C THR A 227 -4.60 -7.83 -6.57
N ILE A 228 -5.78 -8.45 -6.47
CA ILE A 228 -6.38 -8.88 -5.20
C ILE A 228 -5.76 -10.22 -4.76
N GLY A 229 -5.40 -11.09 -5.71
CA GLY A 229 -4.89 -12.43 -5.45
C GLY A 229 -5.93 -13.42 -4.90
N SER A 230 -5.48 -14.64 -4.65
CA SER A 230 -6.20 -15.70 -3.96
C SER A 230 -6.27 -15.44 -2.47
N PHE A 231 -7.39 -15.80 -1.84
CA PHE A 231 -7.52 -15.65 -0.41
C PHE A 231 -6.73 -16.76 0.31
N GLY A 232 -5.90 -16.37 1.29
CA GLY A 232 -5.34 -17.31 2.26
C GLY A 232 -4.30 -18.28 1.69
N HIS A 233 -3.43 -17.82 0.78
CA HIS A 233 -2.28 -18.63 0.35
C HIS A 233 -1.41 -19.01 1.54
N ASP A 234 -1.05 -20.29 1.62
CA ASP A 234 -0.20 -20.85 2.66
C ASP A 234 1.27 -20.65 2.29
N LEU A 235 1.93 -19.69 2.94
CA LEU A 235 3.33 -19.35 2.68
C LEU A 235 4.30 -20.50 3.01
N SER A 236 3.89 -21.52 3.78
CA SER A 236 4.71 -22.72 3.98
C SER A 236 4.89 -23.54 2.69
N LYS A 237 4.02 -23.33 1.70
CA LYS A 237 4.08 -23.97 0.38
C LYS A 237 4.91 -23.18 -0.64
N GLY A 238 5.59 -22.12 -0.19
CA GLY A 238 6.39 -21.25 -1.04
C GLY A 238 5.71 -19.90 -1.34
N PRO A 239 6.33 -19.07 -2.20
CA PRO A 239 5.86 -17.72 -2.46
C PRO A 239 4.45 -17.73 -3.07
N ASN A 240 3.65 -16.72 -2.71
CA ASN A 240 2.31 -16.55 -3.24
C ASN A 240 2.33 -16.50 -4.79
N PRO A 241 1.70 -17.46 -5.50
CA PRO A 241 1.74 -17.54 -6.96
C PRO A 241 1.07 -16.35 -7.65
N ASP A 242 0.09 -15.70 -6.99
CA ASP A 242 -0.55 -14.50 -7.51
C ASP A 242 0.43 -13.32 -7.60
N PHE A 243 1.30 -13.18 -6.61
CA PHE A 243 2.30 -12.12 -6.59
C PHE A 243 3.39 -12.41 -7.61
N GLN A 244 3.84 -13.66 -7.73
CA GLN A 244 4.81 -14.07 -8.76
C GLN A 244 4.28 -13.80 -10.17
N MET A 245 3.01 -14.14 -10.44
CA MET A 245 2.36 -13.83 -11.71
C MET A 245 2.37 -12.32 -12.01
N LEU A 246 2.01 -11.48 -11.03
CA LEU A 246 1.97 -10.03 -11.24
C LEU A 246 3.37 -9.44 -11.49
N ILE A 247 4.40 -9.97 -10.83
CA ILE A 247 5.81 -9.56 -11.03
C ILE A 247 6.26 -9.92 -12.45
N SER A 248 6.09 -11.17 -12.86
CA SER A 248 6.47 -11.61 -14.22
C SER A 248 5.70 -10.85 -15.29
N LEU A 249 4.42 -10.55 -15.06
CA LEU A 249 3.63 -9.75 -15.98
C LEU A 249 4.10 -8.29 -16.07
N ARG A 250 4.60 -7.72 -14.97
CA ARG A 250 5.24 -6.40 -15.00
C ARG A 250 6.50 -6.43 -15.86
N GLU A 251 7.36 -7.44 -15.70
CA GLU A 251 8.59 -7.60 -16.49
C GLU A 251 8.26 -7.70 -17.98
N GLU A 252 7.36 -8.63 -18.35
CA GLU A 252 6.89 -8.79 -19.73
C GLU A 252 6.35 -7.48 -20.31
N LEU A 253 5.51 -6.78 -19.55
CA LEU A 253 4.91 -5.52 -19.95
C LEU A 253 5.94 -4.41 -20.14
N CYS A 254 6.93 -4.34 -19.24
CA CYS A 254 8.00 -3.34 -19.34
C CYS A 254 8.88 -3.58 -20.56
N ASP A 255 9.23 -4.85 -20.82
CA ASP A 255 10.05 -5.23 -21.98
C ASP A 255 9.31 -4.96 -23.30
N GLN A 256 8.04 -5.37 -23.41
CA GLN A 256 7.27 -5.21 -24.65
C GLN A 256 6.91 -3.75 -24.97
N LEU A 257 6.66 -2.94 -23.93
CA LEU A 257 6.25 -1.54 -24.10
C LEU A 257 7.40 -0.55 -23.88
N ASN A 258 8.62 -1.06 -23.66
CA ASN A 258 9.82 -0.28 -23.37
C ASN A 258 9.60 0.73 -22.24
N LEU A 259 9.01 0.26 -21.14
CA LEU A 259 8.75 1.04 -19.94
C LEU A 259 9.87 0.80 -18.91
N PRO A 260 10.36 1.85 -18.23
CA PRO A 260 11.26 1.68 -17.11
C PRO A 260 10.56 0.95 -15.96
N ILE A 261 11.10 -0.19 -15.54
CA ILE A 261 10.49 -1.08 -14.54
C ILE A 261 10.27 -0.39 -13.19
N GLU A 262 11.15 0.54 -12.82
CA GLU A 262 11.06 1.34 -11.61
C GLU A 262 9.89 2.33 -11.60
N LYS A 263 9.27 2.60 -12.75
CA LYS A 263 8.06 3.43 -12.88
C LYS A 263 6.77 2.62 -12.94
N VAL A 264 6.85 1.29 -12.95
CA VAL A 264 5.66 0.41 -12.97
C VAL A 264 5.45 -0.17 -11.57
N GLU A 265 4.57 0.50 -10.81
CA GLU A 265 4.18 0.13 -9.46
C GLU A 265 3.42 -1.22 -9.45
N LEU A 266 3.59 -1.97 -8.36
CA LEU A 266 2.80 -3.15 -8.03
C LEU A 266 1.95 -2.87 -6.80
N SER A 267 0.63 -2.99 -6.93
CA SER A 267 -0.33 -2.93 -5.83
C SER A 267 -0.83 -4.33 -5.50
N MET A 268 -0.24 -4.92 -4.46
CA MET A 268 -0.53 -6.26 -3.98
C MET A 268 -0.18 -6.40 -2.50
N GLY A 269 -0.88 -7.28 -1.80
CA GLY A 269 -0.76 -7.43 -0.35
C GLY A 269 -1.83 -6.67 0.43
N MET A 270 -2.43 -7.37 1.38
CA MET A 270 -3.46 -6.95 2.31
C MET A 270 -3.05 -7.29 3.74
N SER A 271 -3.93 -7.07 4.72
CA SER A 271 -3.62 -7.24 6.15
C SER A 271 -2.94 -8.57 6.53
N THR A 272 -3.20 -9.66 5.80
CA THR A 272 -2.69 -11.01 6.13
C THR A 272 -1.40 -11.40 5.41
N ASP A 273 -1.03 -10.71 4.32
CA ASP A 273 0.05 -11.10 3.42
C ASP A 273 0.91 -9.93 2.93
N PHE A 274 0.71 -8.72 3.47
CA PHE A 274 1.46 -7.52 3.07
C PHE A 274 2.97 -7.64 3.32
N GLN A 275 3.40 -8.38 4.35
CA GLN A 275 4.83 -8.58 4.63
C GLN A 275 5.48 -9.35 3.48
N HIS A 276 4.92 -10.50 3.12
CA HIS A 276 5.35 -11.28 1.96
C HIS A 276 5.25 -10.46 0.66
N ALA A 277 4.17 -9.69 0.48
CA ALA A 277 4.02 -8.83 -0.69
C ALA A 277 5.17 -7.81 -0.82
N ILE A 278 5.60 -7.18 0.27
CA ILE A 278 6.73 -6.25 0.29
C ILE A 278 8.04 -6.98 -0.03
N GLU A 279 8.25 -8.16 0.55
CA GLU A 279 9.45 -8.98 0.32
C GLU A 279 9.63 -9.35 -1.16
N VAL A 280 8.53 -9.59 -1.88
CA VAL A 280 8.56 -9.89 -3.31
C VAL A 280 8.42 -8.66 -4.21
N GLY A 281 8.48 -7.44 -3.65
CA GLY A 281 8.57 -6.20 -4.43
C GLY A 281 7.27 -5.42 -4.64
N SER A 282 6.27 -5.60 -3.77
CA SER A 282 5.09 -4.73 -3.74
C SER A 282 5.49 -3.28 -3.43
N THR A 283 4.90 -2.35 -4.18
CA THR A 283 5.09 -0.91 -3.98
C THR A 283 3.88 -0.25 -3.31
N ASN A 284 2.75 -0.95 -3.25
CA ASN A 284 1.53 -0.50 -2.59
C ASN A 284 0.89 -1.66 -1.83
N VAL A 285 0.75 -1.53 -0.52
CA VAL A 285 0.06 -2.50 0.34
C VAL A 285 -1.22 -1.89 0.89
N ARG A 286 -2.32 -2.65 0.82
CA ARG A 286 -3.68 -2.16 1.12
C ARG A 286 -4.18 -2.75 2.43
N ILE A 287 -3.98 -2.03 3.53
CA ILE A 287 -4.19 -2.56 4.88
C ILE A 287 -5.42 -1.90 5.52
N GLY A 288 -6.36 -2.71 6.00
CA GLY A 288 -7.61 -2.23 6.61
C GLY A 288 -7.76 -2.67 8.06
N SER A 289 -8.07 -3.95 8.28
CA SER A 289 -8.36 -4.52 9.60
C SER A 289 -7.25 -4.31 10.63
N THR A 290 -5.99 -4.33 10.21
CA THR A 290 -4.84 -4.09 11.10
C THR A 290 -4.78 -2.63 11.59
N ILE A 291 -5.31 -1.68 10.82
CA ILE A 291 -5.30 -0.25 11.16
C ILE A 291 -6.57 0.15 11.91
N PHE A 292 -7.74 -0.23 11.38
CA PHE A 292 -9.03 0.28 11.84
C PHE A 292 -9.85 -0.73 12.65
N GLY A 293 -9.31 -1.91 12.92
CA GLY A 293 -10.02 -3.02 13.57
C GLY A 293 -11.07 -3.69 12.67
N GLU A 294 -11.79 -4.67 13.22
CA GLU A 294 -12.83 -5.42 12.51
C GLU A 294 -14.00 -4.53 12.06
N ARG A 295 -14.79 -5.01 11.11
CA ARG A 295 -15.91 -4.26 10.53
C ARG A 295 -17.12 -4.32 11.46
N ASP A 296 -17.75 -3.18 11.70
CA ASP A 296 -19.09 -3.16 12.28
C ASP A 296 -20.10 -3.46 11.17
N TYR A 297 -20.68 -4.66 11.19
CA TYR A 297 -21.79 -4.99 10.32
C TYR A 297 -23.10 -4.51 10.98
N PRO A 298 -23.87 -3.59 10.37
CA PRO A 298 -25.17 -3.15 10.92
C PRO A 298 -26.27 -4.21 10.85
N ASN A 299 -25.95 -5.50 10.65
CA ASN A 299 -26.91 -6.61 10.63
C ASN A 299 -26.27 -7.92 11.12
N LYS A 300 -25.77 -7.93 12.36
CA LYS A 300 -25.75 -9.16 13.14
C LYS A 300 -27.05 -9.17 13.96
N PRO A 301 -27.98 -10.12 13.77
CA PRO A 301 -29.10 -10.25 14.69
C PRO A 301 -28.51 -10.49 16.07
N SER A 302 -28.69 -9.52 16.96
CA SER A 302 -28.33 -9.61 18.36
C SER A 302 -29.13 -10.76 18.95
N SER A 303 -28.47 -11.86 19.27
CA SER A 303 -29.04 -12.82 20.21
C SER A 303 -29.10 -12.11 21.57
N ASP A 304 -30.32 -11.91 22.03
CA ASP A 304 -30.68 -11.26 23.28
C ASP A 304 -29.74 -11.59 24.46
N LYS A 305 -29.33 -10.52 25.16
CA LYS A 305 -29.45 -10.43 26.63
C LYS A 305 -29.38 -8.95 27.07
N ALA A 306 -30.35 -8.61 27.91
CA ALA A 306 -30.72 -7.28 28.41
C ALA A 306 -29.60 -6.52 29.18
N PRO A 307 -29.75 -5.21 29.43
CA PRO A 307 -28.65 -4.31 29.79
C PRO A 307 -28.19 -4.49 31.23
N ARG A 308 -26.87 -4.59 31.43
CA ARG A 308 -26.24 -4.37 32.73
C ARG A 308 -25.57 -3.00 32.74
N GLU A 309 -25.89 -2.23 33.77
CA GLU A 309 -25.36 -0.92 34.10
C GLU A 309 -23.82 -0.90 34.01
N ILE A 310 -23.28 0.04 33.24
CA ILE A 310 -21.85 0.34 33.26
C ILE A 310 -21.62 1.38 34.35
N LYS A 311 -21.23 0.89 35.54
CA LYS A 311 -20.65 1.70 36.61
C LYS A 311 -19.24 1.19 36.87
N GLY A 312 -18.25 2.05 36.59
CA GLY A 312 -16.92 2.04 37.17
C GLY A 312 -15.93 1.02 36.63
N GLN A 313 -14.91 1.52 35.90
CA GLN A 313 -13.48 1.39 36.23
C GLN A 313 -12.66 1.90 35.03
N LEU A 314 -12.45 3.22 34.98
CA LEU A 314 -11.28 3.78 34.32
C LEU A 314 -10.20 3.79 35.40
N GLU A 315 -9.27 2.85 35.37
CA GLU A 315 -8.00 2.98 36.08
C GLU A 315 -6.93 2.08 35.45
N ASN A 316 -5.84 2.76 35.04
CA ASN A 316 -4.47 2.26 34.92
C ASN A 316 -4.07 1.40 33.72
N LEU A 317 -3.59 2.05 32.67
CA LEU A 317 -2.42 1.60 31.90
C LEU A 317 -1.49 2.78 31.61
N THR A 318 -0.74 3.20 32.62
CA THR A 318 0.55 3.87 32.44
C THR A 318 1.60 2.77 32.47
N VAL A 319 2.36 2.57 31.39
CA VAL A 319 3.56 1.73 31.42
C VAL A 319 4.76 2.65 31.27
N LYS A 320 5.58 2.65 32.32
CA LYS A 320 6.85 3.36 32.43
C LYS A 320 7.93 2.68 31.58
N GLU A 321 8.88 3.53 31.19
CA GLU A 321 10.19 3.23 30.62
C GLU A 321 10.86 1.96 31.18
N HIS A 322 11.43 1.16 30.28
CA HIS A 322 12.73 0.51 30.41
C HIS A 322 13.29 0.16 29.03
#